data_AF-Q5UHL4-F1
#
_entry.id   AF-Q5UHL4-F1
#
_cell.length_a   1.000
_cell.length_b   1.000
_cell.length_c   1.000
_cell.angle_alpha   90.00
_cell.angle_beta   90.00
_cell.angle_gamma   90.00
#
_symmetry.space_group_name_H-M   'P 1'
#
loop_
_entity.id
_entity.type
_entity.pdbx_description
1 polymer ?
#
loop_
_entity_poly.entity_id
_entity_poly.type
_entity_poly.pdbx_seq_one_letter_code
_entity_poly.pdbx_strand_id
1 'polypeptide(L)'
;LGHQSPAAIVLAVKSGAITGITLKDERVTPCFSCIQAKSKQSPFSNKSTEATHALYRVFIDLGFVEHPNDHGNTIYLAIVDQYSTAKWTIVVKDKRAETIIEAWSKFQAESERQTGQK
;
A
#
# COMPACT_ATOMS: atom_id res chain seq x y z
N LEU A 1 -0.61 12.35 -32.89
CA LEU A 1 0.51 13.19 -32.37
C LEU A 1 0.82 12.74 -30.95
N GLY A 2 2.07 12.36 -30.66
CA GLY A 2 2.46 11.51 -29.53
C GLY A 2 2.47 12.11 -28.11
N HIS A 3 1.57 13.05 -27.78
CA HIS A 3 1.42 13.61 -26.42
C HIS A 3 2.75 14.04 -25.76
N GLN A 4 3.64 14.64 -26.56
CA GLN A 4 4.95 15.09 -26.08
C GLN A 4 4.80 16.25 -25.10
N SER A 5 5.70 16.33 -24.12
CA SER A 5 5.67 17.45 -23.18
C SER A 5 5.95 18.77 -23.94
N PRO A 6 5.40 19.91 -23.51
CA PRO A 6 5.69 21.19 -24.14
C PRO A 6 7.21 21.46 -24.23
N ALA A 7 7.96 21.10 -23.19
CA ALA A 7 9.42 21.22 -23.18
C ALA A 7 10.11 20.38 -24.27
N ALA A 8 9.65 19.13 -24.50
CA ALA A 8 10.19 18.28 -25.57
C ALA A 8 9.88 18.84 -26.96
N ILE A 9 8.68 19.39 -27.16
CA ILE A 9 8.30 20.05 -28.42
C ILE A 9 9.18 21.28 -28.67
N VAL A 10 9.33 22.14 -27.65
CA VAL A 10 10.19 23.34 -27.72
C VAL A 10 11.64 22.95 -28.04
N LEU A 11 12.17 21.93 -27.39
CA LEU A 11 13.53 21.44 -27.64
C LEU A 11 13.70 20.93 -29.09
N ALA A 12 12.74 20.15 -29.59
CA ALA A 12 12.79 19.59 -30.93
C ALA A 12 12.70 20.65 -32.04
N VAL A 13 11.93 21.73 -31.82
CA VAL A 13 11.92 22.88 -32.74
C VAL A 13 13.25 23.63 -32.67
N LYS A 14 13.76 23.91 -31.46
CA LYS A 14 15.04 24.62 -31.28
C LYS A 14 16.24 23.87 -31.85
N SER A 15 16.22 22.54 -31.82
CA SER A 15 17.29 21.72 -32.39
C SER A 15 17.21 21.56 -33.91
N GLY A 16 16.16 22.07 -34.56
CA GLY A 16 15.92 21.86 -35.99
C GLY A 16 15.40 20.46 -36.33
N ALA A 17 15.10 19.61 -35.33
CA ALA A 17 14.51 18.28 -35.56
C ALA A 17 13.06 18.36 -36.06
N ILE A 18 12.35 19.45 -35.75
CA ILE A 18 11.04 19.79 -36.29
C ILE A 18 11.13 21.14 -37.00
N THR A 19 10.82 21.16 -38.29
CA THR A 19 10.79 22.36 -39.13
C THR A 19 9.37 22.69 -39.59
N GLY A 20 9.11 23.94 -40.00
CA GLY A 20 7.81 24.34 -40.57
C GLY A 20 6.69 24.55 -39.55
N ILE A 21 7.01 24.60 -38.25
CA ILE A 21 6.05 24.92 -37.18
C ILE A 21 6.44 26.25 -36.55
N THR A 22 5.45 27.14 -36.36
CA THR A 22 5.62 28.38 -35.59
C THR A 22 5.11 28.16 -34.16
N LEU A 23 5.99 28.30 -33.17
CA LEU A 23 5.58 28.28 -31.77
C LEU A 23 4.90 29.59 -31.41
N LYS A 24 3.76 29.51 -30.71
CA LYS A 24 3.09 30.68 -30.13
C LYS A 24 3.32 30.69 -28.62
N ASP A 25 3.41 31.89 -28.06
CA ASP A 25 3.49 32.08 -26.61
C ASP A 25 2.09 32.01 -25.98
N GLU A 26 1.48 30.83 -26.07
CA GLU A 26 0.16 30.53 -25.53
C GLU A 26 0.26 29.49 -24.42
N ARG A 27 -0.60 29.63 -23.40
CA ARG A 27 -0.68 28.66 -22.32
C ARG A 27 -1.22 27.33 -22.85
N VAL A 28 -0.41 26.28 -22.81
CA VAL A 28 -0.87 24.92 -23.09
C VAL A 28 -1.75 24.44 -21.93
N THR A 29 -3.01 24.14 -22.22
CA THR A 29 -3.92 23.56 -21.23
C THR A 29 -3.55 22.10 -20.95
N PRO A 30 -3.68 21.63 -19.71
CA PRO A 30 -3.41 20.23 -19.39
C PRO A 30 -4.32 19.29 -20.18
N CYS A 31 -3.72 18.40 -20.97
CA CYS A 31 -4.46 17.34 -21.65
C CYS A 31 -4.89 16.28 -20.64
N PHE A 32 -6.19 15.97 -20.56
CA PHE A 32 -6.73 14.98 -19.62
C PHE A 32 -6.04 13.62 -19.73
N SER A 33 -5.88 13.08 -20.94
CA SER A 33 -5.18 11.81 -21.17
C SER A 33 -3.71 11.85 -20.74
N CYS A 34 -3.03 13.00 -20.89
CA CYS A 34 -1.67 13.16 -20.40
C CYS A 34 -1.62 13.21 -18.88
N ILE A 35 -2.57 13.88 -18.23
CA ILE A 35 -2.67 13.87 -16.76
C ILE A 35 -2.88 12.43 -16.30
N GLN A 36 -3.85 11.70 -16.84
CA GLN A 36 -4.12 10.34 -16.40
C GLN A 36 -2.92 9.40 -16.61
N ALA A 37 -2.25 9.47 -17.76
CA ALA A 37 -1.15 8.56 -18.11
C ALA A 37 0.21 8.97 -17.52
N LYS A 38 0.43 10.26 -17.24
CA LYS A 38 1.72 10.81 -16.81
C LYS A 38 1.66 11.50 -15.44
N SER A 39 0.54 11.41 -14.74
CA SER A 39 0.43 11.93 -13.37
C SER A 39 1.49 11.26 -12.51
N LYS A 40 2.29 12.08 -11.83
CA LYS A 40 3.13 11.59 -10.76
C LYS A 40 2.27 11.59 -9.51
N GLN A 41 2.32 10.48 -8.78
CA GLN A 41 1.75 10.43 -7.46
C GLN A 41 2.34 11.58 -6.61
N SER A 42 1.48 12.40 -6.02
CA SER A 42 1.91 13.38 -5.03
C SER A 42 2.60 12.67 -3.88
N PRO A 43 3.61 13.29 -3.23
CA PRO A 43 4.24 12.70 -2.06
C PRO A 43 3.19 12.32 -1.02
N PHE A 44 3.26 11.10 -0.50
CA PHE A 44 2.45 10.72 0.64
C PHE A 44 2.87 11.55 1.86
N SER A 45 1.90 12.07 2.62
CA SER A 45 2.19 12.56 3.96
C SER A 45 2.35 11.35 4.87
N ASN A 46 3.57 11.07 5.33
CA ASN A 46 3.80 10.05 6.34
C ASN A 46 3.28 10.56 7.69
N LYS A 47 1.99 10.37 7.93
CA LYS A 47 1.34 10.58 9.22
C LYS A 47 0.96 9.22 9.78
N SER A 48 1.69 8.76 10.79
CA SER A 48 1.35 7.59 11.58
C SER A 48 1.16 8.02 13.03
N THR A 49 0.15 7.45 13.69
CA THR A 49 0.04 7.53 15.14
C THR A 49 0.98 6.49 15.73
N GLU A 50 1.90 6.93 16.58
CA GLU A 50 2.79 6.04 17.33
C GLU A 50 2.02 5.35 18.46
N ALA A 51 2.28 4.06 18.65
CA ALA A 51 1.76 3.33 19.79
C ALA A 51 2.51 3.75 21.06
N THR A 52 1.78 3.94 22.16
CA THR A 52 2.36 4.42 23.43
C THR A 52 2.74 3.30 24.40
N HIS A 53 2.19 2.10 24.19
CA HIS A 53 2.44 0.90 24.98
C HIS A 53 2.15 -0.36 24.15
N ALA A 54 2.63 -1.51 24.63
CA ALA A 54 2.39 -2.81 23.99
C ALA A 54 0.89 -3.08 23.83
N LEU A 55 0.51 -3.66 22.69
CA LEU A 55 -0.85 -4.02 22.30
C LEU A 55 -1.84 -2.86 22.13
N TYR A 56 -1.39 -1.60 22.28
CA TYR A 56 -2.20 -0.42 21.93
C TYR A 56 -2.63 -0.42 20.46
N ARG A 57 -1.74 -0.90 19.58
CA ARG A 57 -2.01 -1.04 18.15
C ARG A 57 -1.27 -2.23 17.58
N VAL A 58 -2.01 -3.09 16.90
CA VAL A 58 -1.45 -4.20 16.13
C VAL A 58 -1.72 -4.01 14.64
N PHE A 59 -0.80 -4.51 13.81
CA PHE A 59 -1.01 -4.72 12.39
C PHE A 59 -1.38 -6.18 12.15
N ILE A 60 -2.37 -6.41 11.29
CA ILE A 60 -2.88 -7.73 10.99
C ILE A 60 -2.86 -7.93 9.48
N ASP A 61 -2.37 -9.07 9.03
CA ASP A 61 -2.41 -9.47 7.63
C ASP A 61 -2.54 -10.99 7.48
N LEU A 62 -2.92 -11.45 6.29
CA LEU A 62 -2.91 -12.86 5.94
C LEU A 62 -1.62 -13.19 5.18
N GLY A 63 -0.84 -14.11 5.74
CA GLY A 63 0.30 -14.69 5.07
C GLY A 63 -0.03 -16.05 4.44
N PHE A 64 0.79 -16.40 3.44
CA PHE A 64 0.65 -17.62 2.65
C PHE A 64 1.98 -18.35 2.61
N VAL A 65 1.93 -19.67 2.80
CA VAL A 65 3.07 -20.56 2.59
C VAL A 65 2.81 -21.47 1.40
N GLU A 66 3.87 -21.83 0.68
CA GLU A 66 3.78 -22.71 -0.49
C GLU A 66 3.41 -24.15 -0.09
N HIS A 67 3.98 -24.64 1.00
CA HIS A 67 3.77 -25.99 1.48
C HIS A 67 2.82 -26.02 2.67
N PRO A 68 1.78 -26.86 2.65
CA PRO A 68 0.86 -26.97 3.76
C PRO A 68 1.56 -27.56 4.99
N ASN A 69 1.01 -27.25 6.16
CA ASN A 69 1.33 -28.01 7.37
C ASN A 69 0.72 -29.42 7.32
N ASP A 70 0.96 -30.24 8.35
CA ASP A 70 0.45 -31.62 8.46
C ASP A 70 -1.09 -31.73 8.39
N HIS A 71 -1.79 -30.61 8.59
CA HIS A 71 -3.25 -30.51 8.53
C HIS A 71 -3.75 -29.92 7.19
N GLY A 72 -2.89 -29.74 6.20
CA GLY A 72 -3.25 -29.21 4.88
C GLY A 72 -3.37 -27.68 4.79
N ASN A 73 -3.04 -26.93 5.85
CA ASN A 73 -3.25 -25.48 5.89
C ASN A 73 -2.05 -24.72 5.33
N THR A 74 -2.32 -23.70 4.51
CA THR A 74 -1.30 -22.83 3.89
C THR A 74 -1.44 -21.35 4.26
N ILE A 75 -2.41 -21.02 5.12
CA ILE A 75 -2.77 -19.64 5.46
C ILE A 75 -2.53 -19.40 6.94
N TYR A 76 -2.00 -18.24 7.27
CA TYR A 76 -1.87 -17.79 8.65
C TYR A 76 -2.27 -16.33 8.81
N LEU A 77 -2.86 -16.01 9.96
CA LEU A 77 -3.06 -14.66 10.44
C LEU A 77 -1.77 -14.19 11.12
N ALA A 78 -1.09 -13.22 10.51
CA ALA A 78 0.06 -12.55 11.08
C ALA A 78 -0.40 -11.35 11.89
N ILE A 79 0.04 -11.26 13.14
CA ILE A 79 -0.27 -10.14 14.03
C ILE A 79 1.06 -9.59 14.52
N VAL A 80 1.27 -8.27 14.38
CA VAL A 80 2.49 -7.58 14.81
C VAL A 80 2.11 -6.39 15.68
N ASP A 81 2.60 -6.38 16.91
CA ASP A 81 2.44 -5.22 17.79
C ASP A 81 3.33 -4.06 17.35
N GLN A 82 2.78 -2.86 17.20
CA GLN A 82 3.52 -1.68 16.74
C GLN A 82 4.59 -1.25 17.75
N TYR A 83 4.31 -1.37 19.06
CA TYR A 83 5.19 -0.85 20.10
C TYR A 83 6.36 -1.80 20.42
N SER A 84 6.05 -3.04 20.80
CA SER A 84 7.04 -4.04 21.21
C SER A 84 7.64 -4.82 20.06
N THR A 85 7.06 -4.74 18.86
CA THR A 85 7.39 -5.56 17.69
C THR A 85 7.18 -7.07 17.86
N ALA A 86 6.49 -7.47 18.94
CA ALA A 86 6.08 -8.85 19.17
C ALA A 86 5.21 -9.35 18.02
N LYS A 87 5.35 -10.64 17.69
CA LYS A 87 4.72 -11.26 16.51
C LYS A 87 4.01 -12.53 16.91
N TRP A 88 2.82 -12.70 16.36
CA TRP A 88 2.05 -13.93 16.46
C TRP A 88 1.66 -14.41 15.08
N THR A 89 1.57 -15.72 14.94
CA THR A 89 1.18 -16.39 13.71
C THR A 89 0.17 -17.46 14.06
N ILE A 90 -1.06 -17.27 13.61
CA ILE A 90 -2.17 -18.17 13.91
C ILE A 90 -2.56 -18.85 12.61
N VAL A 91 -2.37 -20.16 12.53
CA VAL A 91 -2.78 -20.93 11.35
C VAL A 91 -4.31 -20.87 11.21
N VAL A 92 -4.79 -20.58 10.01
CA VAL A 92 -6.22 -20.54 9.67
C VAL A 92 -6.49 -21.42 8.47
N LYS A 93 -7.67 -22.05 8.46
CA LYS A 93 -8.06 -23.00 7.41
C LYS A 93 -8.45 -22.34 6.08
N ASP A 94 -8.96 -21.12 6.13
CA ASP A 94 -9.45 -20.37 4.98
C ASP A 94 -9.49 -18.87 5.27
N LYS A 95 -9.77 -18.06 4.23
CA LYS A 95 -9.84 -16.59 4.32
C LYS A 95 -11.21 -16.07 4.74
N ARG A 96 -12.15 -16.94 5.13
CA ARG A 96 -13.52 -16.50 5.42
C ARG A 96 -13.54 -15.65 6.68
N ALA A 97 -14.40 -14.63 6.67
CA ALA A 97 -14.50 -13.68 7.77
C ALA A 97 -14.75 -14.38 9.11
N GLU A 98 -15.58 -15.43 9.13
CA GLU A 98 -15.90 -16.17 10.35
C GLU A 98 -14.66 -16.83 10.96
N THR A 99 -13.83 -17.47 10.12
CA THR A 99 -12.56 -18.10 10.55
C THR A 99 -11.59 -17.06 11.11
N ILE A 100 -11.47 -15.91 10.43
CA ILE A 100 -10.54 -14.84 10.85
C ILE A 100 -11.01 -14.17 12.14
N ILE A 101 -12.32 -13.88 12.26
CA ILE A 101 -12.92 -13.28 13.46
C ILE A 101 -12.76 -14.23 14.66
N GLU A 102 -12.91 -15.54 14.46
CA GLU A 102 -12.70 -16.53 15.52
C GLU A 102 -11.24 -16.52 16.01
N ALA A 103 -10.28 -16.54 15.08
CA ALA A 103 -8.85 -16.49 15.40
C ALA A 103 -8.47 -15.17 16.10
N TRP A 104 -8.99 -14.04 15.61
CA TRP A 104 -8.78 -12.73 16.21
C TRP A 104 -9.36 -12.65 17.63
N SER A 105 -10.62 -13.06 17.81
CA SER A 105 -11.28 -13.02 19.13
C SER A 105 -10.52 -13.83 20.18
N LYS A 106 -9.97 -14.99 19.79
CA LYS A 106 -9.12 -15.82 20.66
C LYS A 106 -7.82 -15.11 21.03
N PHE A 107 -7.15 -14.51 20.05
CA PHE A 107 -5.92 -13.73 20.30
C PHE A 107 -6.17 -12.54 21.23
N GLN A 108 -7.25 -11.79 20.98
CA GLN A 108 -7.60 -10.63 21.79
C GLN A 108 -7.86 -11.05 23.24
N ALA A 109 -8.72 -12.04 23.48
CA ALA A 109 -9.02 -12.52 24.83
C ALA A 109 -7.78 -13.03 25.57
N GLU A 110 -6.86 -13.72 24.89
CA GLU A 110 -5.59 -14.16 25.46
C GLU A 110 -4.71 -12.97 25.85
N SER A 111 -4.60 -11.99 24.96
CA SER A 111 -3.78 -10.80 25.15
C SER A 111 -4.28 -9.94 26.31
N GLU A 112 -5.59 -9.74 26.40
CA GLU A 112 -6.25 -9.04 27.50
C GLU A 112 -6.02 -9.76 28.84
N ARG A 113 -6.12 -11.09 28.85
CA ARG A 113 -5.89 -11.90 30.05
C ARG A 113 -4.43 -11.82 30.53
N GLN A 114 -3.46 -11.86 29.62
CA GLN A 114 -2.04 -11.83 29.96
C GLN A 114 -1.59 -10.45 30.47
N THR A 115 -2.16 -9.38 29.95
CA THR A 115 -1.74 -8.01 30.26
C THR A 115 -2.62 -7.30 31.28
N GLY A 116 -3.85 -7.80 31.51
CA GLY A 116 -4.86 -7.12 32.31
C GLY A 116 -5.42 -5.86 31.64
N GLN A 117 -5.08 -5.61 30.38
CA GLN A 117 -5.53 -4.46 29.59
C GLN A 117 -6.75 -4.88 28.75
N LYS A 118 -7.69 -3.95 28.51
CA LYS A 118 -8.85 -4.13 27.63
C LYS A 118 -8.83 -3.10 26.52
#